data_AF-B0X7G3-F1
#
_entry.id   AF-B0X7G3-F1
#
_cell.length_a   1.000
_cell.length_b   1.000
_cell.length_c   1.000
_cell.angle_alpha   90.00
_cell.angle_beta   90.00
_cell.angle_gamma   90.00
#
_symmetry.space_group_name_H-M   'P 1'
#
loop_
_entity.id
_entity.type
_entity.pdbx_description
1 polymer ?
#
loop_
_entity_poly.entity_id
_entity_poly.type
_entity_poly.pdbx_seq_one_letter_code
_entity_poly.pdbx_strand_id
1 'polypeptide(L)'
;MVAYANSVNALAIISNNSDVMIFRGNWRFWSSKDLSFEKLTTREFCRSALRTHLGLDEKQLALFATLASNNGFIPSEELASFRRRHLINQYEFQELAEFVRKPHTDLVVEIFGPSANEDTIRNGFQDGLDYYGADFIEQEQASSEEPMLNFLKERGKAFLFKMWTGVISHYALTLIDLRDDGFGAEYPTLSLKLILREAAIAVYHCRDRSSRVFVTKTSHTNGYAERTYALEFPQHVEPPTPQDIYSTDSAIHAKLADTKLKLFCWIISDNLDHRQLDAIPPKLMPTVATLYFLIEHQVFELFEADLLLYVAYEVVFKKYDMINIRYPKKLDGRAFRVAFLYNAISQHVIKSLNVAGLDGLGYPEYPQFDGVRFHNLYRDWSRGDRNLEQIQPWRIYANIF
;
A
#
# COMPACT_ATOMS: atom_id res chain seq x y z
N MET A 1 -12.26 -10.69 -12.40
CA MET A 1 -11.15 -9.71 -12.44
C MET A 1 -11.64 -8.31 -12.78
N VAL A 2 -12.27 -8.08 -13.94
CA VAL A 2 -12.80 -6.76 -14.32
C VAL A 2 -13.82 -6.24 -13.30
N ALA A 3 -14.78 -7.06 -12.89
CA ALA A 3 -15.73 -6.69 -11.83
C ALA A 3 -15.03 -6.24 -10.54
N TYR A 4 -14.01 -6.97 -10.08
CA TYR A 4 -13.23 -6.60 -8.90
C TYR A 4 -12.47 -5.28 -9.12
N ALA A 5 -11.80 -5.12 -10.27
CA ALA A 5 -11.07 -3.90 -10.61
C ALA A 5 -11.98 -2.66 -10.62
N ASN A 6 -13.21 -2.80 -11.13
CA ASN A 6 -14.23 -1.75 -11.08
C ASN A 6 -14.65 -1.47 -9.62
N SER A 7 -14.91 -2.51 -8.81
CA SER A 7 -15.36 -2.34 -7.42
C SER A 7 -14.37 -1.61 -6.51
N VAL A 8 -13.07 -1.75 -6.75
CA VAL A 8 -12.01 -1.11 -5.94
C VAL A 8 -11.44 0.15 -6.58
N ASN A 9 -12.02 0.63 -7.68
CA ASN A 9 -11.50 1.72 -8.50
C ASN A 9 -10.00 1.55 -8.81
N ALA A 10 -9.63 0.37 -9.30
CA ALA A 10 -8.24 0.03 -9.56
C ALA A 10 -7.62 0.97 -10.60
N LEU A 11 -6.36 1.36 -10.41
CA LEU A 11 -5.61 2.14 -11.40
C LEU A 11 -5.40 1.36 -12.71
N ALA A 12 -5.05 0.08 -12.59
CA ALA A 12 -4.69 -0.76 -13.73
C ALA A 12 -4.97 -2.25 -13.49
N ILE A 13 -5.21 -2.97 -14.57
CA ILE A 13 -5.18 -4.44 -14.63
C ILE A 13 -3.90 -4.85 -15.34
N ILE A 14 -3.09 -5.69 -14.68
CA ILE A 14 -1.84 -6.24 -15.24
C ILE A 14 -2.11 -7.68 -15.67
N SER A 15 -2.12 -7.94 -16.98
CA SER A 15 -2.41 -9.28 -17.53
C SER A 15 -1.89 -9.39 -18.97
N ASN A 16 -1.93 -10.61 -19.52
CA ASN A 16 -1.79 -10.83 -20.96
C ASN A 16 -3.07 -11.36 -21.61
N ASN A 17 -4.16 -11.48 -20.85
CA ASN A 17 -5.44 -11.85 -21.41
C ASN A 17 -6.04 -10.63 -22.12
N SER A 18 -6.06 -10.65 -23.44
CA SER A 18 -6.58 -9.57 -24.28
C SER A 18 -8.08 -9.39 -24.20
N ASP A 19 -8.84 -10.40 -23.76
CA ASP A 19 -10.31 -10.31 -23.61
C ASP A 19 -10.70 -9.18 -22.64
N VAL A 20 -9.79 -8.86 -21.71
CA VAL A 20 -9.93 -7.74 -20.78
C VAL A 20 -10.20 -6.42 -21.51
N MET A 21 -9.61 -6.23 -22.70
CA MET A 21 -9.76 -5.02 -23.51
C MET A 21 -11.17 -4.78 -24.04
N ILE A 22 -12.02 -5.81 -24.04
CA ILE A 22 -13.40 -5.74 -24.52
C ILE A 22 -14.30 -5.09 -23.47
N PHE A 23 -14.03 -5.33 -22.19
CA PHE A 23 -14.91 -4.90 -21.10
C PHE A 23 -14.76 -3.43 -20.74
N ARG A 24 -15.86 -2.85 -20.23
CA ARG A 24 -15.92 -1.50 -19.68
C ARG A 24 -15.24 -1.40 -18.31
N GLY A 25 -14.76 -0.19 -17.98
CA GLY A 25 -14.13 0.14 -16.70
C GLY A 25 -13.20 1.35 -16.78
N ASN A 26 -12.81 1.92 -15.64
CA ASN A 26 -11.96 3.13 -15.57
C ASN A 26 -10.50 2.83 -15.18
N TRP A 27 -9.98 1.68 -15.61
CA TRP A 27 -8.62 1.22 -15.34
C TRP A 27 -7.77 1.16 -16.63
N ARG A 28 -6.45 1.22 -16.46
CA ARG A 28 -5.46 1.04 -17.54
C ARG A 28 -5.15 -0.45 -17.74
N PHE A 29 -4.85 -0.87 -18.96
CA PHE A 29 -4.44 -2.26 -19.24
C PHE A 29 -2.94 -2.35 -19.50
N TRP A 30 -2.23 -3.09 -18.65
CA TRP A 30 -0.78 -3.23 -18.72
C TRP A 30 -0.37 -4.67 -19.00
N SER A 31 0.60 -4.83 -19.89
CA SER A 31 1.18 -6.13 -20.24
C SER A 31 1.94 -6.70 -19.04
N SER A 32 1.61 -7.94 -18.65
CA SER A 32 2.45 -8.66 -17.68
C SER A 32 3.70 -9.27 -18.34
N LYS A 33 3.66 -9.53 -19.66
CA LYS A 33 4.78 -10.06 -20.45
C LYS A 33 5.87 -9.03 -20.73
N ASP A 34 5.49 -7.77 -20.98
CA ASP A 34 6.43 -6.69 -21.31
C ASP A 34 6.97 -5.97 -20.07
N LEU A 35 6.69 -6.50 -18.86
CA LEU A 35 7.13 -5.90 -17.60
C LEU A 35 8.65 -6.05 -17.43
N SER A 36 9.36 -4.94 -17.48
CA SER A 36 10.79 -4.87 -17.15
C SER A 36 10.96 -4.52 -15.68
N PHE A 37 11.43 -5.48 -14.86
CA PHE A 37 11.72 -5.22 -13.45
C PHE A 37 12.91 -4.28 -13.25
N GLU A 38 13.89 -4.29 -14.15
CA GLU A 38 15.05 -3.40 -14.09
C GLU A 38 14.67 -1.95 -14.36
N LYS A 39 13.84 -1.71 -15.38
CA LYS A 39 13.45 -0.36 -15.79
C LYS A 39 12.15 0.12 -15.12
N LEU A 40 11.44 -0.78 -14.45
CA LEU A 40 10.10 -0.56 -13.91
C LEU A 40 9.11 -0.02 -14.96
N THR A 41 9.22 -0.54 -16.19
CA THR A 41 8.35 -0.15 -17.31
C THR A 41 7.57 -1.34 -17.83
N THR A 42 6.41 -1.08 -18.43
CA THR A 42 5.63 -2.06 -19.18
C THR A 42 4.90 -1.39 -20.34
N ARG A 43 4.32 -2.18 -21.23
CA ARG A 43 3.47 -1.71 -22.32
C ARG A 43 2.03 -1.55 -21.84
N GLU A 44 1.46 -0.38 -22.07
CA GLU A 44 0.03 -0.11 -21.89
C GLU A 44 -0.71 -0.31 -23.22
N PHE A 45 -1.87 -0.98 -23.19
CA PHE A 45 -2.76 -1.02 -24.34
C PHE A 45 -4.01 -0.18 -24.07
N CYS A 46 -4.38 0.63 -25.07
CA CYS A 46 -5.46 1.58 -24.96
C CYS A 46 -6.75 1.03 -25.59
N ARG A 47 -7.80 0.86 -24.76
CA ARG A 47 -9.10 0.33 -25.19
C ARG A 47 -9.79 1.25 -26.20
N SER A 48 -9.79 2.55 -25.95
CA SER A 48 -10.40 3.52 -26.88
C SER A 48 -9.67 3.52 -28.23
N ALA A 49 -8.35 3.43 -28.24
CA ALA A 49 -7.58 3.34 -29.48
C ALA A 49 -7.92 2.08 -30.28
N LEU A 50 -8.07 0.92 -29.62
CA LEU A 50 -8.51 -0.32 -30.26
C LEU A 50 -9.90 -0.17 -30.91
N ARG A 51 -10.86 0.40 -30.17
CA ARG A 51 -12.22 0.65 -30.65
C ARG A 51 -12.26 1.57 -31.85
N THR A 52 -11.53 2.68 -31.78
CA THR A 52 -11.41 3.64 -32.88
C THR A 52 -10.75 2.99 -34.10
N HIS A 53 -9.69 2.21 -33.89
CA HIS A 53 -8.99 1.51 -34.98
C HIS A 53 -9.90 0.49 -35.68
N LEU A 54 -10.71 -0.26 -34.92
CA LEU A 54 -11.67 -1.22 -35.46
C LEU A 54 -12.99 -0.57 -35.88
N GLY A 55 -13.22 0.72 -35.64
CA GLY A 55 -14.48 1.40 -35.96
C GLY A 55 -15.72 0.77 -35.31
N LEU A 56 -15.58 0.15 -34.14
CA LEU A 56 -16.68 -0.58 -33.46
C LEU A 56 -17.26 0.24 -32.30
N ASP A 57 -18.59 0.21 -32.18
CA ASP A 57 -19.29 0.64 -30.97
C ASP A 57 -19.27 -0.44 -29.88
N GLU A 58 -19.87 -0.14 -28.71
CA GLU A 58 -19.81 -1.03 -27.55
C GLU A 58 -20.61 -2.32 -27.72
N LYS A 59 -21.76 -2.25 -28.39
CA LYS A 59 -22.58 -3.44 -28.65
C LYS A 59 -21.90 -4.33 -29.68
N GLN A 60 -21.27 -3.71 -30.66
CA GLN A 60 -20.48 -4.39 -31.69
C GLN A 60 -19.23 -5.07 -31.14
N LEU A 61 -18.59 -4.53 -30.10
CA LEU A 61 -17.42 -5.17 -29.48
C LEU A 61 -17.76 -6.51 -28.82
N ALA A 62 -18.94 -6.65 -28.21
CA ALA A 62 -19.35 -7.92 -27.61
C ALA A 62 -19.51 -9.01 -28.67
N LEU A 63 -20.15 -8.69 -29.80
CA LEU A 63 -20.25 -9.58 -30.94
C LEU A 63 -18.88 -9.90 -31.54
N PHE A 64 -18.04 -8.88 -31.74
CA PHE A 64 -16.67 -9.04 -32.23
C PHE A 64 -15.88 -10.00 -31.34
N ALA A 65 -15.91 -9.82 -30.03
CA ALA A 65 -15.19 -10.65 -29.07
C ALA A 65 -15.73 -12.09 -29.03
N THR A 66 -17.05 -12.27 -29.13
CA THR A 66 -17.70 -13.58 -29.19
C THR A 66 -17.22 -14.40 -30.39
N LEU A 67 -17.03 -13.75 -31.54
CA LEU A 67 -16.58 -14.41 -32.77
C LEU A 67 -15.06 -14.55 -32.85
N ALA A 68 -14.32 -13.58 -32.29
CA ALA A 68 -12.86 -13.57 -32.29
C ALA A 68 -12.26 -14.58 -31.33
N SER A 69 -12.86 -14.72 -30.14
CA SER A 69 -12.29 -15.45 -29.02
C SER A 69 -12.50 -16.97 -29.13
N ASN A 70 -11.57 -17.73 -28.56
CA ASN A 70 -11.72 -19.15 -28.26
C ASN A 70 -12.08 -19.30 -26.77
N ASN A 71 -13.11 -18.59 -26.32
CA ASN A 71 -13.52 -18.48 -24.91
C ASN A 71 -14.28 -19.71 -24.38
N GLY A 72 -14.49 -20.73 -25.22
CA GLY A 72 -15.14 -21.99 -24.83
C GLY A 72 -16.67 -21.97 -24.86
N PHE A 73 -17.32 -20.83 -25.16
CA PHE A 73 -18.78 -20.80 -25.34
C PHE A 73 -19.20 -21.35 -26.70
N ILE A 74 -18.37 -21.16 -27.73
CA ILE A 74 -18.58 -21.70 -29.08
C ILE A 74 -17.34 -22.51 -29.47
N PRO A 75 -17.48 -23.81 -29.81
CA PRO A 75 -16.37 -24.61 -30.30
C PRO A 75 -15.78 -24.00 -31.59
N SER A 76 -14.46 -23.98 -31.72
CA SER A 76 -13.79 -23.38 -32.89
C SER A 76 -14.20 -24.04 -34.21
N GLU A 77 -14.61 -25.31 -34.18
CA GLU A 77 -15.11 -26.07 -35.33
C GLU A 77 -16.40 -25.47 -35.90
N GLU A 78 -17.30 -24.98 -35.03
CA GLU A 78 -18.56 -24.34 -35.44
C GLU A 78 -18.32 -22.99 -36.14
N LEU A 79 -17.24 -22.29 -35.76
CA LEU A 79 -16.84 -21.04 -36.41
C LEU A 79 -15.95 -21.27 -37.64
N ALA A 80 -15.49 -22.50 -37.92
CA ALA A 80 -14.54 -22.75 -39.00
C ALA A 80 -15.12 -22.47 -40.39
N SER A 81 -16.43 -22.71 -40.58
CA SER A 81 -17.14 -22.36 -41.82
C SER A 81 -17.28 -20.85 -41.97
N PHE A 82 -17.64 -20.15 -40.90
CA PHE A 82 -17.71 -18.69 -40.87
C PHE A 82 -16.34 -18.05 -41.18
N ARG A 83 -15.28 -18.46 -40.48
CA ARG A 83 -13.93 -17.93 -40.66
C ARG A 83 -13.45 -18.12 -42.10
N ARG A 84 -13.65 -19.30 -42.71
CA ARG A 84 -13.29 -19.53 -44.11
C ARG A 84 -14.06 -18.68 -45.12
N ARG A 85 -15.32 -18.33 -44.83
CA ARG A 85 -16.17 -17.51 -45.71
C ARG A 85 -15.88 -16.02 -45.60
N HIS A 86 -15.51 -15.55 -44.40
CA HIS A 86 -15.49 -14.13 -44.09
C HIS A 86 -14.11 -13.58 -43.69
N LEU A 87 -13.18 -14.43 -43.22
CA LEU A 87 -11.86 -14.06 -42.72
C LEU A 87 -10.77 -14.75 -43.56
N ILE A 88 -10.59 -14.28 -44.79
CA ILE A 88 -9.77 -14.96 -45.82
C ILE A 88 -8.31 -14.49 -45.79
N ASN A 89 -8.04 -13.30 -45.26
CA ASN A 89 -6.74 -12.65 -45.37
C ASN A 89 -5.97 -12.63 -44.04
N GLN A 90 -4.70 -12.20 -44.09
CA GLN A 90 -3.83 -12.00 -42.92
C GLN A 90 -4.33 -10.94 -41.91
N TYR A 91 -5.48 -10.30 -42.20
CA TYR A 91 -6.09 -9.20 -41.46
C TYR A 91 -7.42 -9.63 -40.82
N GLU A 92 -7.46 -10.84 -40.26
CA GLU A 92 -8.69 -11.49 -39.75
C GLU A 92 -9.50 -10.58 -38.80
N PHE A 93 -8.84 -9.78 -37.96
CA PHE A 93 -9.54 -8.87 -37.03
C PHE A 93 -10.15 -7.64 -37.72
N GLN A 94 -9.54 -7.11 -38.79
CA GLN A 94 -10.16 -6.03 -39.56
C GLN A 94 -11.38 -6.54 -40.34
N GLU A 95 -11.26 -7.72 -40.96
CA GLU A 95 -12.36 -8.35 -41.71
C GLU A 95 -13.52 -8.72 -40.78
N LEU A 96 -13.21 -9.22 -39.58
CA LEU A 96 -14.22 -9.50 -38.57
C LEU A 96 -14.92 -8.21 -38.11
N ALA A 97 -14.18 -7.13 -37.89
CA ALA A 97 -14.77 -5.84 -37.55
C ALA A 97 -15.65 -5.31 -38.71
N GLU A 98 -15.24 -5.49 -39.96
CA GLU A 98 -16.07 -5.16 -41.13
C GLU A 98 -17.36 -5.98 -41.21
N PHE A 99 -17.30 -7.27 -40.89
CA PHE A 99 -18.48 -8.11 -40.80
C PHE A 99 -19.43 -7.55 -39.73
N VAL A 100 -18.94 -7.36 -38.50
CA VAL A 100 -19.73 -6.87 -37.35
C VAL A 100 -20.38 -5.51 -37.59
N ARG A 101 -19.76 -4.62 -38.38
CA ARG A 101 -20.33 -3.29 -38.69
C ARG A 101 -21.51 -3.35 -39.66
N LYS A 102 -21.65 -4.43 -40.44
CA LYS A 102 -22.70 -4.54 -41.45
C LYS A 102 -24.04 -4.89 -40.79
N PRO A 103 -25.16 -4.38 -41.31
CA PRO A 103 -26.47 -4.87 -40.89
C PRO A 103 -26.67 -6.30 -41.40
N HIS A 104 -27.15 -7.17 -40.53
CA HIS A 104 -27.45 -8.57 -40.84
C HIS A 104 -28.95 -8.82 -40.78
N THR A 105 -29.48 -9.62 -41.69
CA THR A 105 -30.92 -9.96 -41.68
C THR A 105 -31.19 -11.09 -40.70
N ASP A 106 -30.30 -12.10 -40.69
CA ASP A 106 -30.28 -13.16 -39.69
C ASP A 106 -28.83 -13.51 -39.36
N LEU A 107 -28.31 -12.86 -38.32
CA LEU A 107 -26.92 -12.96 -37.89
C LEU A 107 -26.53 -14.42 -37.57
N VAL A 108 -27.41 -15.18 -36.91
CA VAL A 108 -27.12 -16.55 -36.46
C VAL A 108 -27.03 -17.48 -37.67
N VAL A 109 -27.94 -17.34 -38.63
CA VAL A 109 -27.88 -18.10 -39.89
C VAL A 109 -26.66 -17.73 -40.73
N GLU A 110 -26.29 -16.45 -40.78
CA GLU A 110 -25.11 -16.01 -41.53
C GLU A 110 -23.81 -16.59 -40.94
N ILE A 111 -23.69 -16.67 -39.60
CA ILE A 111 -22.54 -17.24 -38.91
C ILE A 111 -22.52 -18.77 -39.00
N PHE A 112 -23.59 -19.45 -38.56
CA PHE A 112 -23.61 -20.90 -38.34
C PHE A 112 -24.23 -21.71 -39.48
N GLY A 113 -24.93 -21.06 -40.43
CA GLY A 113 -25.54 -21.74 -41.57
C GLY A 113 -26.54 -22.83 -41.14
N PRO A 114 -26.41 -24.08 -41.61
CA PRO A 114 -27.32 -25.17 -41.24
C PRO A 114 -27.40 -25.45 -39.73
N SER A 115 -26.30 -25.24 -38.99
CA SER A 115 -26.25 -25.47 -37.54
C SER A 115 -26.93 -24.36 -36.73
N ALA A 116 -27.42 -23.30 -37.39
CA ALA A 116 -28.10 -22.18 -36.73
C ALA A 116 -29.38 -22.58 -35.99
N ASN A 117 -29.94 -23.77 -36.23
CA ASN A 117 -31.14 -24.26 -35.53
C ASN A 117 -30.82 -25.16 -34.33
N GLU A 118 -29.54 -25.41 -34.05
CA GLU A 118 -29.15 -26.19 -32.88
C GLU A 118 -29.17 -25.34 -31.62
N ASP A 119 -29.97 -25.74 -30.64
CA ASP A 119 -30.14 -25.02 -29.37
C ASP A 119 -28.80 -24.80 -28.65
N THR A 120 -27.91 -25.79 -28.69
CA THR A 120 -26.58 -25.71 -28.08
C THR A 120 -25.74 -24.56 -28.65
N ILE A 121 -25.79 -24.35 -29.98
CA ILE A 121 -25.02 -23.30 -30.65
C ILE A 121 -25.65 -21.94 -30.39
N ARG A 122 -26.98 -21.84 -30.43
CA ARG A 122 -27.70 -20.61 -30.10
C ARG A 122 -27.44 -20.16 -28.67
N ASN A 123 -27.52 -21.10 -27.72
CA ASN A 123 -27.27 -20.83 -26.31
C ASN A 123 -25.80 -20.43 -26.09
N GLY A 124 -24.83 -21.16 -26.66
CA GLY A 124 -23.42 -20.80 -26.55
C GLY A 124 -23.08 -19.44 -27.17
N PHE A 125 -23.71 -19.09 -28.30
CA PHE A 125 -23.58 -17.77 -28.90
C PHE A 125 -24.18 -16.67 -28.02
N GLN A 126 -25.38 -16.90 -27.47
CA GLN A 126 -26.01 -15.97 -26.55
C GLN A 126 -25.20 -15.81 -25.26
N ASP A 127 -24.67 -16.89 -24.69
CA ASP A 127 -23.80 -16.87 -23.51
C ASP A 127 -22.53 -16.05 -23.77
N GLY A 128 -21.93 -16.17 -24.96
CA GLY A 128 -20.79 -15.36 -25.35
C GLY A 128 -21.12 -13.87 -25.47
N LEU A 129 -22.27 -13.54 -26.07
CA LEU A 129 -22.77 -12.17 -26.16
C LEU A 129 -23.08 -11.60 -24.78
N ASP A 130 -23.72 -12.36 -23.91
CA ASP A 130 -24.06 -11.96 -22.55
C ASP A 130 -22.80 -11.81 -21.71
N TYR A 131 -21.78 -12.65 -21.90
CA TYR A 131 -20.51 -12.56 -21.20
C TYR A 131 -19.76 -11.26 -21.54
N TYR A 132 -19.58 -10.94 -22.83
CA TYR A 132 -18.86 -9.72 -23.24
C TYR A 132 -19.71 -8.46 -23.23
N GLY A 133 -21.02 -8.62 -23.41
CA GLY A 133 -22.02 -7.57 -23.31
C GLY A 133 -22.46 -7.32 -21.88
N ALA A 134 -22.02 -8.15 -20.92
CA ALA A 134 -22.18 -7.88 -19.51
C ALA A 134 -21.55 -6.52 -19.23
N ASP A 135 -22.43 -5.56 -18.98
CA ASP A 135 -22.08 -4.51 -18.07
C ASP A 135 -21.78 -5.24 -16.77
N PHE A 136 -20.47 -5.35 -16.47
CA PHE A 136 -20.03 -5.31 -15.09
C PHE A 136 -20.41 -3.92 -14.60
N ILE A 137 -21.74 -3.75 -14.43
CA ILE A 137 -22.41 -2.65 -13.79
C ILE A 137 -21.47 -2.33 -12.64
N GLU A 138 -21.00 -1.08 -12.62
CA GLU A 138 -20.50 -0.46 -11.40
C GLU A 138 -21.41 -0.99 -10.32
N GLN A 139 -20.98 -2.03 -9.59
CA GLN A 139 -21.79 -2.68 -8.56
C GLN A 139 -22.42 -1.52 -7.86
N GLU A 140 -23.76 -1.34 -8.03
CA GLU A 140 -24.49 -0.09 -7.73
C GLU A 140 -23.68 0.58 -6.66
N GLN A 141 -22.86 1.56 -7.07
CA GLN A 141 -21.78 2.07 -6.24
C GLN A 141 -22.48 2.39 -4.95
N ALA A 142 -22.32 1.52 -3.92
CA ALA A 142 -23.35 1.33 -2.90
C ALA A 142 -23.80 2.74 -2.54
N SER A 143 -25.05 3.11 -2.87
CA SER A 143 -25.50 4.50 -3.09
C SER A 143 -25.62 5.25 -1.76
N SER A 144 -24.46 5.26 -1.12
CA SER A 144 -24.10 5.37 0.29
C SER A 144 -22.63 4.88 0.35
N GLU A 145 -21.72 5.38 -0.49
CA GLU A 145 -20.32 5.32 -0.11
C GLU A 145 -20.31 6.13 1.18
N GLU A 146 -20.15 5.44 2.33
CA GLU A 146 -20.16 6.08 3.64
C GLU A 146 -19.35 7.36 3.52
N PRO A 147 -19.88 8.54 3.92
CA PRO A 147 -19.18 9.81 3.78
C PRO A 147 -17.72 9.75 4.26
N MET A 148 -17.43 8.84 5.21
CA MET A 148 -16.10 8.50 5.66
C MET A 148 -15.20 7.85 4.60
N LEU A 149 -15.66 6.87 3.84
CA LEU A 149 -14.86 6.19 2.82
C LEU A 149 -14.41 7.18 1.74
N ASN A 150 -15.30 8.07 1.32
CA ASN A 150 -14.96 9.10 0.35
C ASN A 150 -14.00 10.13 0.93
N PHE A 151 -14.22 10.55 2.17
CA PHE A 151 -13.27 11.39 2.89
C PHE A 151 -11.86 10.78 2.95
N LEU A 152 -11.75 9.50 3.32
CA LEU A 152 -10.46 8.81 3.41
C LEU A 152 -9.77 8.64 2.05
N LYS A 153 -10.55 8.37 0.98
CA LYS A 153 -10.06 8.30 -0.39
C LYS A 153 -9.53 9.65 -0.88
N GLU A 154 -10.32 10.71 -0.73
CA GLU A 154 -9.96 12.08 -1.15
C GLU A 154 -8.72 12.61 -0.42
N ARG A 155 -8.58 12.29 0.87
CA ARG A 155 -7.41 12.69 1.67
C ARG A 155 -6.16 11.82 1.43
N GLY A 156 -6.23 10.82 0.55
CA GLY A 156 -5.09 9.96 0.22
C GLY A 156 -4.61 9.09 1.39
N LYS A 157 -5.47 8.79 2.37
CA LYS A 157 -5.09 8.07 3.59
C LYS A 157 -5.23 6.56 3.41
N ALA A 158 -4.38 5.99 2.54
CA ALA A 158 -4.45 4.59 2.11
C ALA A 158 -4.41 3.57 3.27
N PHE A 159 -3.61 3.83 4.32
CA PHE A 159 -3.57 2.95 5.51
C PHE A 159 -4.92 2.92 6.23
N LEU A 160 -5.47 4.10 6.56
CA LEU A 160 -6.75 4.22 7.26
C LEU A 160 -7.90 3.64 6.43
N PHE A 161 -7.91 3.92 5.12
CA PHE A 161 -8.91 3.36 4.22
C PHE A 161 -8.93 1.83 4.26
N LYS A 162 -7.76 1.19 4.24
CA LYS A 162 -7.63 -0.27 4.34
C LYS A 162 -8.10 -0.79 5.71
N MET A 163 -7.75 -0.11 6.79
CA MET A 163 -8.18 -0.48 8.14
C MET A 163 -9.69 -0.32 8.34
N TRP A 164 -10.27 0.74 7.78
CA TRP A 164 -11.69 1.07 7.84
C TRP A 164 -12.54 0.05 7.08
N THR A 165 -12.12 -0.31 5.86
CA THR A 165 -12.85 -1.24 4.99
C THR A 165 -12.70 -2.70 5.39
N GLY A 166 -11.76 -3.03 6.29
CA GLY A 166 -11.44 -4.41 6.67
C GLY A 166 -10.83 -5.23 5.52
N VAL A 167 -10.50 -4.61 4.39
CA VAL A 167 -9.87 -5.29 3.26
C VAL A 167 -8.48 -5.75 3.69
N ILE A 168 -8.25 -7.07 3.59
CA ILE A 168 -6.98 -7.72 3.88
C ILE A 168 -5.93 -7.10 2.96
N SER A 169 -5.11 -6.19 3.49
CA SER A 169 -4.18 -5.41 2.66
C SER A 169 -2.97 -4.87 3.40
N HIS A 170 -2.78 -5.26 4.66
CA HIS A 170 -1.58 -4.85 5.38
C HIS A 170 -0.55 -5.97 5.37
N TYR A 171 0.39 -5.81 4.43
CA TYR A 171 1.69 -6.45 4.46
C TYR A 171 2.46 -5.81 5.60
N ALA A 172 2.38 -6.37 6.80
CA ALA A 172 3.39 -6.06 7.79
C ALA A 172 4.68 -6.70 7.27
N LEU A 173 5.52 -5.90 6.58
CA LEU A 173 6.88 -6.28 6.20
C LEU A 173 7.60 -6.71 7.47
N THR A 174 7.57 -8.01 7.72
CA THR A 174 8.18 -8.67 8.85
C THR A 174 8.99 -9.79 8.20
N LEU A 175 10.30 -9.58 8.11
CA LEU A 175 11.28 -9.98 9.11
C LEU A 175 12.51 -9.10 9.00
N ILE A 176 13.12 -8.68 10.12
CA ILE A 176 14.51 -8.22 10.10
C ILE A 176 15.31 -9.16 10.99
N ASP A 177 15.90 -10.20 10.41
CA ASP A 177 16.74 -11.15 11.14
C ASP A 177 18.18 -10.94 10.68
N LEU A 178 19.02 -10.35 11.54
CA LEU A 178 20.40 -10.03 11.20
C LEU A 178 21.40 -10.84 12.04
N ARG A 179 21.15 -12.15 12.20
CA ARG A 179 22.02 -13.14 12.89
C ARG A 179 23.55 -12.91 12.73
N ASP A 180 24.40 -13.16 13.74
CA ASP A 180 24.14 -13.81 15.04
C ASP A 180 23.89 -12.87 16.24
N ASP A 181 23.20 -13.44 17.25
CA ASP A 181 22.71 -12.90 18.56
C ASP A 181 21.20 -12.58 18.65
N GLY A 182 20.41 -12.84 17.61
CA GLY A 182 18.95 -12.66 17.67
C GLY A 182 18.47 -11.20 17.77
N PHE A 183 19.35 -10.20 17.68
CA PHE A 183 19.02 -8.77 17.82
C PHE A 183 17.84 -8.30 16.95
N GLY A 184 17.74 -8.80 15.71
CA GLY A 184 16.64 -8.46 14.81
C GLY A 184 15.34 -9.22 15.08
N ALA A 185 15.39 -10.32 15.83
CA ALA A 185 14.23 -11.21 16.04
C ALA A 185 13.04 -10.50 16.71
N GLU A 186 13.29 -9.41 17.44
CA GLU A 186 12.24 -8.59 18.08
C GLU A 186 11.50 -7.68 17.09
N TYR A 187 12.06 -7.39 15.91
CA TYR A 187 11.47 -6.43 14.98
C TYR A 187 10.02 -6.77 14.57
N PRO A 188 9.67 -8.01 14.20
CA PRO A 188 8.28 -8.35 13.90
C PRO A 188 7.31 -8.04 15.04
N THR A 189 7.71 -8.34 16.28
CA THR A 189 6.90 -8.09 17.47
C THR A 189 6.73 -6.59 17.72
N LEU A 190 7.83 -5.84 17.63
CA LEU A 190 7.85 -4.40 17.84
C LEU A 190 7.05 -3.62 16.79
N SER A 191 7.27 -3.93 15.51
CA SER A 191 6.52 -3.30 14.42
C SER A 191 5.03 -3.62 14.50
N LEU A 192 4.69 -4.86 14.82
CA LEU A 192 3.29 -5.26 14.99
C LEU A 192 2.61 -4.50 16.14
N LYS A 193 3.30 -4.27 17.27
CA LYS A 193 2.76 -3.46 18.38
C LYS A 193 2.32 -2.06 17.93
N LEU A 194 3.19 -1.36 17.18
CA LEU A 194 2.88 -0.03 16.65
C LEU A 194 1.69 -0.09 15.67
N ILE A 195 1.73 -1.02 14.72
CA ILE A 195 0.68 -1.19 13.70
C ILE A 195 -0.69 -1.50 14.34
N LEU A 196 -0.74 -2.33 15.38
CA LEU A 196 -2.00 -2.66 16.06
C LEU A 196 -2.60 -1.45 16.78
N ARG A 197 -1.76 -0.61 17.40
CA ARG A 197 -2.22 0.65 18.02
C ARG A 197 -2.68 1.67 16.98
N GLU A 198 -1.95 1.80 15.87
CA GLU A 198 -2.39 2.60 14.72
C GLU A 198 -3.74 2.13 14.17
N ALA A 199 -3.92 0.82 14.01
CA ALA A 199 -5.16 0.22 13.54
C ALA A 199 -6.31 0.49 14.52
N ALA A 200 -6.07 0.41 15.83
CA ALA A 200 -7.07 0.73 16.86
C ALA A 200 -7.58 2.17 16.75
N ILE A 201 -6.70 3.15 16.52
CA ILE A 201 -7.12 4.54 16.26
C ILE A 201 -7.94 4.63 14.97
N ALA A 202 -7.45 4.00 13.89
CA ALA A 202 -8.09 4.06 12.58
C ALA A 202 -9.53 3.53 12.60
N VAL A 203 -9.82 2.53 13.44
CA VAL A 203 -11.11 1.84 13.48
C VAL A 203 -11.92 2.13 14.74
N TYR A 204 -11.48 3.10 15.55
CA TYR A 204 -12.11 3.43 16.83
C TYR A 204 -13.62 3.71 16.69
N HIS A 205 -13.98 4.40 15.60
CA HIS A 205 -15.35 4.80 15.27
C HIS A 205 -16.09 3.81 14.35
N CYS A 206 -15.50 2.66 14.05
CA CYS A 206 -16.15 1.61 13.26
C CYS A 206 -17.09 0.75 14.11
N ARG A 207 -18.14 0.20 13.50
CA ARG A 207 -19.06 -0.75 14.16
C ARG A 207 -18.34 -2.04 14.58
N ASP A 208 -17.49 -2.59 13.71
CA ASP A 208 -16.62 -3.72 14.04
C ASP A 208 -15.19 -3.25 14.31
N ARG A 209 -14.89 -3.10 15.61
CA ARG A 209 -13.60 -2.66 16.13
C ARG A 209 -12.81 -3.78 16.81
N SER A 210 -13.32 -5.01 16.83
CA SER A 210 -12.79 -6.05 17.74
C SER A 210 -11.42 -6.57 17.32
N SER A 211 -11.23 -6.79 16.02
CA SER A 211 -10.03 -7.44 15.48
C SER A 211 -9.77 -7.06 14.03
N ARG A 212 -8.53 -7.29 13.57
CA ARG A 212 -8.14 -7.11 12.17
C ARG A 212 -7.25 -8.26 11.70
N VAL A 213 -7.39 -8.61 10.43
CA VAL A 213 -6.58 -9.64 9.77
C VAL A 213 -5.35 -8.99 9.15
N PHE A 214 -4.18 -9.53 9.47
CA PHE A 214 -2.89 -9.10 8.94
C PHE A 214 -2.16 -10.28 8.29
N VAL A 215 -1.47 -10.02 7.19
CA VAL A 215 -0.54 -10.97 6.59
C VAL A 215 0.85 -10.68 7.17
N THR A 216 1.38 -11.64 7.93
CA THR A 216 2.64 -11.48 8.68
C THR A 216 3.63 -12.57 8.32
N LYS A 217 4.93 -12.27 8.44
CA LYS A 217 6.01 -13.25 8.35
C LYS A 217 6.98 -13.04 9.51
N THR A 218 6.95 -13.95 10.47
CA THR A 218 7.62 -13.74 11.77
C THR A 218 8.98 -14.41 11.89
N SER A 219 9.37 -15.28 10.96
CA SER A 219 10.70 -15.90 10.93
C SER A 219 11.20 -16.11 9.50
N HIS A 220 12.49 -16.39 9.34
CA HIS A 220 13.07 -16.76 8.04
C HIS A 220 12.66 -18.18 7.62
N THR A 221 12.29 -19.03 8.57
CA THR A 221 11.87 -20.43 8.34
C THR A 221 10.41 -20.56 7.94
N ASN A 222 9.56 -19.62 8.37
CA ASN A 222 8.12 -19.69 8.16
C ASN A 222 7.69 -18.79 6.99
N GLY A 223 6.71 -19.26 6.21
CA GLY A 223 6.09 -18.48 5.16
C GLY A 223 5.24 -17.33 5.69
N TYR A 224 4.63 -16.56 4.78
CA TYR A 224 3.59 -15.62 5.14
C TYR A 224 2.37 -16.36 5.67
N ALA A 225 1.74 -15.81 6.72
CA ALA A 225 0.52 -16.33 7.29
C ALA A 225 -0.46 -15.20 7.58
N GLU A 226 -1.73 -15.45 7.24
CA GLU A 226 -2.85 -14.64 7.69
C GLU A 226 -3.09 -14.92 9.17
N ARG A 227 -3.20 -13.84 9.95
CA ARG A 227 -3.45 -13.91 11.38
C ARG A 227 -4.42 -12.82 11.78
N THR A 228 -5.36 -13.19 12.63
CA THR A 228 -6.33 -12.27 13.22
C THR A 228 -5.78 -11.79 14.55
N TYR A 229 -5.70 -10.47 14.73
CA TYR A 229 -5.23 -9.86 15.97
C TYR A 229 -6.36 -9.05 16.60
N ALA A 230 -6.54 -9.22 17.91
CA ALA A 230 -7.41 -8.34 18.68
C ALA A 230 -6.79 -6.94 18.77
N LEU A 231 -7.63 -5.91 18.73
CA LEU A 231 -7.17 -4.53 18.86
C LEU A 231 -7.32 -4.05 20.29
N GLU A 232 -6.26 -3.42 20.79
CA GLU A 232 -6.25 -2.73 22.08
C GLU A 232 -6.49 -1.24 21.85
N PHE A 233 -7.40 -0.65 22.63
CA PHE A 233 -7.82 0.74 22.46
C PHE A 233 -7.24 1.63 23.56
N PRO A 234 -6.99 2.92 23.28
CA PRO A 234 -6.53 3.86 24.30
C PRO A 234 -7.56 4.01 25.41
N GLN A 235 -7.12 3.89 26.66
CA GLN A 235 -8.00 3.98 27.83
C GLN A 235 -8.14 5.41 28.38
N HIS A 236 -7.15 6.26 28.12
CA HIS A 236 -7.02 7.58 28.74
C HIS A 236 -7.08 8.75 27.74
N VAL A 237 -7.28 8.44 26.46
CA VAL A 237 -7.47 9.43 25.40
C VAL A 237 -8.49 8.89 24.42
N GLU A 238 -9.53 9.66 24.15
CA GLU A 238 -10.55 9.31 23.16
C GLU A 238 -10.11 9.79 21.77
N PRO A 239 -9.92 8.90 20.78
CA PRO A 239 -9.61 9.29 19.42
C PRO A 239 -10.72 10.16 18.83
N PRO A 240 -10.42 11.36 18.31
CA PRO A 240 -11.40 12.16 17.58
C PRO A 240 -11.89 11.44 16.31
N THR A 241 -12.94 11.96 15.70
CA THR A 241 -13.40 11.41 14.42
C THR A 241 -12.31 11.60 13.34
N PRO A 242 -12.20 10.72 12.33
CA PRO A 242 -11.26 10.94 11.25
C PRO A 242 -11.42 12.30 10.56
N GLN A 243 -12.65 12.83 10.45
CA GLN A 243 -12.86 14.18 9.90
C GLN A 243 -12.18 15.27 10.75
N ASP A 244 -12.21 15.14 12.08
CA ASP A 244 -11.57 16.07 13.00
C ASP A 244 -10.04 15.88 13.02
N ILE A 245 -9.57 14.63 13.04
CA ILE A 245 -8.14 14.30 13.01
C ILE A 245 -7.49 14.89 11.75
N TYR A 246 -8.15 14.78 10.60
CA TYR A 246 -7.63 15.24 9.30
C TYR A 246 -8.35 16.49 8.76
N SER A 247 -8.96 17.27 9.66
CA SER A 247 -9.53 18.56 9.29
C SER A 247 -8.44 19.47 8.73
N THR A 248 -8.81 20.41 7.87
CA THR A 248 -7.91 21.50 7.41
C THR A 248 -8.16 22.81 8.15
N ASP A 249 -9.11 22.83 9.07
CA ASP A 249 -9.43 24.00 9.88
C ASP A 249 -8.38 24.18 10.99
N SER A 250 -7.69 25.33 10.95
CA SER A 250 -6.65 25.67 11.93
C SER A 250 -7.16 25.77 13.37
N ALA A 251 -8.44 26.14 13.57
CA ALA A 251 -9.03 26.18 14.90
C ALA A 251 -9.24 24.76 15.45
N ILE A 252 -9.67 23.82 14.61
CA ILE A 252 -9.81 22.40 14.97
C ILE A 252 -8.43 21.80 15.28
N HIS A 253 -7.41 22.10 14.45
CA HIS A 253 -6.04 21.67 14.72
C HIS A 253 -5.52 22.17 16.07
N ALA A 254 -5.67 23.47 16.36
CA ALA A 254 -5.21 24.05 17.61
C ALA A 254 -5.94 23.43 18.82
N LYS A 255 -7.26 23.20 18.72
CA LYS A 255 -8.07 22.57 19.77
C LYS A 255 -7.66 21.12 20.03
N LEU A 256 -7.24 20.39 19.00
CA LEU A 256 -6.92 18.96 19.09
C LEU A 256 -5.42 18.67 19.24
N ALA A 257 -4.55 19.68 19.26
CA ALA A 257 -3.10 19.48 19.30
C ALA A 257 -2.66 18.56 20.45
N ASP A 258 -3.15 18.83 21.67
CA ASP A 258 -2.86 18.02 22.87
C ASP A 258 -3.38 16.59 22.74
N THR A 259 -4.62 16.40 22.27
CA THR A 259 -5.22 15.08 22.04
C THR A 259 -4.43 14.28 21.01
N LYS A 260 -4.03 14.91 19.90
CA LYS A 260 -3.24 14.29 18.84
C LYS A 260 -1.87 13.85 19.35
N LEU A 261 -1.22 14.69 20.17
CA LEU A 261 0.06 14.32 20.79
C LEU A 261 -0.09 13.17 21.80
N LYS A 262 -1.16 13.15 22.59
CA LYS A 262 -1.48 12.03 23.48
C LYS A 262 -1.73 10.72 22.72
N LEU A 263 -2.45 10.78 21.61
CA LEU A 263 -2.65 9.61 20.73
C LEU A 263 -1.33 9.12 20.16
N PHE A 264 -0.48 10.03 19.67
CA PHE A 264 0.85 9.67 19.20
C PHE A 264 1.67 9.00 20.31
N CYS A 265 1.73 9.59 21.49
CA CYS A 265 2.43 8.99 22.63
C CYS A 265 1.90 7.60 22.96
N TRP A 266 0.57 7.44 22.98
CA TRP A 266 -0.06 6.14 23.22
C TRP A 266 0.29 5.10 22.16
N ILE A 267 0.39 5.45 20.86
CA ILE A 267 0.86 4.51 19.82
C ILE A 267 2.26 4.00 20.18
N ILE A 268 3.12 4.87 20.69
CA ILE A 268 4.51 4.55 21.03
C ILE A 268 4.60 3.74 22.33
N SER A 269 4.03 4.23 23.42
CA SER A 269 4.08 3.60 24.74
C SER A 269 3.00 4.16 25.66
N ASP A 270 2.47 3.32 26.56
CA ASP A 270 1.53 3.79 27.61
C ASP A 270 2.23 4.66 28.68
N ASN A 271 3.56 4.58 28.78
CA ASN A 271 4.36 5.30 29.77
C ASN A 271 4.91 6.63 29.24
N LEU A 272 4.82 6.89 27.94
CA LEU A 272 5.39 8.08 27.33
C LEU A 272 4.54 9.32 27.64
N ASP A 273 5.08 10.26 28.42
CA ASP A 273 4.40 11.52 28.73
C ASP A 273 4.48 12.51 27.55
N HIS A 274 3.32 12.81 26.98
CA HIS A 274 3.14 13.84 25.95
C HIS A 274 3.78 15.19 26.29
N ARG A 275 3.83 15.61 27.57
CA ARG A 275 4.42 16.91 27.96
C ARG A 275 5.93 16.92 27.79
N GLN A 276 6.58 15.80 28.08
CA GLN A 276 8.02 15.65 27.87
C GLN A 276 8.34 15.68 26.38
N LEU A 277 7.47 15.07 25.57
CA LEU A 277 7.64 15.02 24.12
C LEU A 277 7.38 16.38 23.46
N ASP A 278 6.38 17.14 23.91
CA ASP A 278 6.03 18.49 23.41
C ASP A 278 7.19 19.48 23.56
N ALA A 279 8.02 19.32 24.59
CA ALA A 279 9.20 20.16 24.81
C ALA A 279 10.35 19.89 23.81
N ILE A 280 10.26 18.83 23.00
CA ILE A 280 11.30 18.43 22.05
C ILE A 280 11.10 19.14 20.71
N PRO A 281 12.17 19.67 20.08
CA PRO A 281 12.06 20.24 18.74
C PRO A 281 11.36 19.27 17.77
N PRO A 282 10.38 19.73 16.96
CA PRO A 282 9.63 18.85 16.05
C PRO A 282 10.52 18.01 15.12
N LYS A 283 11.68 18.55 14.71
CA LYS A 283 12.66 17.85 13.87
C LYS A 283 13.33 16.64 14.53
N LEU A 284 13.35 16.59 15.87
CA LEU A 284 13.96 15.52 16.66
C LEU A 284 12.91 14.63 17.35
N MET A 285 11.66 15.09 17.47
CA MET A 285 10.61 14.37 18.18
C MET A 285 10.43 12.91 17.71
N PRO A 286 10.38 12.59 16.39
CA PRO A 286 10.23 11.19 15.95
C PRO A 286 11.45 10.33 16.30
N THR A 287 12.65 10.91 16.26
CA THR A 287 13.87 10.23 16.71
C THR A 287 13.76 9.90 18.18
N VAL A 288 13.41 10.87 19.03
CA VAL A 288 13.32 10.64 20.48
C VAL A 288 12.22 9.64 20.83
N ALA A 289 11.05 9.72 20.19
CA ALA A 289 9.97 8.74 20.36
C ALA A 289 10.41 7.33 19.96
N THR A 290 11.15 7.19 18.85
CA THR A 290 11.71 5.91 18.42
C THR A 290 12.71 5.35 19.43
N LEU A 291 13.59 6.19 19.96
CA LEU A 291 14.58 5.78 20.96
C LEU A 291 13.92 5.39 22.28
N TYR A 292 12.90 6.14 22.72
CA TYR A 292 12.09 5.80 23.88
C TYR A 292 11.52 4.39 23.76
N PHE A 293 10.86 4.11 22.63
CA PHE A 293 10.27 2.79 22.36
C PHE A 293 11.30 1.66 22.37
N LEU A 294 12.46 1.86 21.74
CA LEU A 294 13.50 0.84 21.64
C LEU A 294 14.23 0.58 22.97
N ILE A 295 14.38 1.62 23.80
CA ILE A 295 14.96 1.51 25.14
C ILE A 295 13.97 0.84 26.11
N GLU A 296 12.69 1.22 26.06
CA GLU A 296 11.64 0.58 26.88
C GLU A 296 11.56 -0.93 26.63
N HIS A 297 11.76 -1.35 25.38
CA HIS A 297 11.78 -2.76 25.01
C HIS A 297 13.15 -3.43 25.15
N GLN A 298 14.12 -2.77 25.79
CA GLN A 298 15.45 -3.30 26.09
C GLN A 298 16.23 -3.79 24.87
N VAL A 299 15.96 -3.23 23.69
CA VAL A 299 16.63 -3.63 22.45
C VAL A 299 17.96 -2.91 22.29
N PHE A 300 18.01 -1.64 22.64
CA PHE A 300 19.21 -0.81 22.57
C PHE A 300 19.84 -0.63 23.94
N GLU A 301 21.16 -0.52 23.96
CA GLU A 301 21.86 0.03 25.12
C GLU A 301 21.70 1.55 25.17
N LEU A 302 21.72 2.14 26.36
CA LEU A 302 21.52 3.58 26.54
C LEU A 302 22.50 4.42 25.69
N PHE A 303 23.75 3.97 25.55
CA PHE A 303 24.74 4.69 24.76
C PHE A 303 24.43 4.67 23.26
N GLU A 304 23.78 3.62 22.77
CA GLU A 304 23.39 3.49 21.37
C GLU A 304 22.27 4.48 21.07
N ALA A 305 21.30 4.62 21.97
CA ALA A 305 20.27 5.64 21.88
C ALA A 305 20.86 7.06 21.94
N ASP A 306 21.78 7.32 22.87
CA ASP A 306 22.45 8.62 22.97
C ASP A 306 23.23 8.98 21.71
N LEU A 307 23.95 8.01 21.12
CA LEU A 307 24.66 8.23 19.87
C LEU A 307 23.70 8.49 18.70
N LEU A 308 22.60 7.75 18.61
CA LEU A 308 21.58 7.98 17.57
C LEU A 308 20.95 9.37 17.69
N LEU A 309 20.63 9.82 18.91
CA LEU A 309 20.12 11.17 19.15
C LEU A 309 21.15 12.23 18.79
N TYR A 310 22.42 12.02 19.14
CA TYR A 310 23.52 12.91 18.80
C TYR A 310 23.70 13.04 17.28
N VAL A 311 23.70 11.93 16.56
CA VAL A 311 23.76 11.93 15.09
C VAL A 311 22.56 12.65 14.49
N ALA A 312 21.35 12.41 14.99
CA ALA A 312 20.15 13.11 14.53
C ALA A 312 20.25 14.63 14.75
N TYR A 313 20.73 15.06 15.91
CA TYR A 313 21.03 16.47 16.19
C TYR A 313 22.03 17.05 15.18
N GLU A 314 23.15 16.36 14.95
CA GLU A 314 24.17 16.84 14.02
C GLU A 314 23.65 16.94 12.57
N VAL A 315 22.79 16.01 12.15
CA VAL A 315 22.13 16.02 10.84
C VAL A 315 21.15 17.18 10.74
N VAL A 316 20.22 17.32 11.69
CA VAL A 316 19.17 18.35 11.69
C VAL A 316 19.77 19.76 11.69
N PHE A 317 20.84 19.96 12.45
CA PHE A 317 21.48 21.27 12.63
C PHE A 317 22.77 21.44 11.81
N LYS A 318 23.06 20.52 10.88
CA LYS A 318 24.19 20.57 9.93
C LYS A 318 25.53 20.84 10.64
N LYS A 319 25.81 20.11 11.71
CA LYS A 319 26.97 20.35 12.60
C LYS A 319 28.27 19.69 12.12
N TYR A 320 28.24 19.02 10.98
CA TYR A 320 29.40 18.37 10.38
C TYR A 320 29.35 18.50 8.86
N ASP A 321 30.51 18.28 8.23
CA ASP A 321 30.64 18.25 6.78
C ASP A 321 30.16 16.89 6.24
N MET A 322 28.89 16.85 5.83
CA MET A 322 28.29 15.69 5.17
C MET A 322 28.94 15.36 3.83
N ILE A 323 29.48 16.35 3.11
CA ILE A 323 30.00 16.16 1.74
C ILE A 323 31.34 15.43 1.81
N ASN A 324 32.21 15.82 2.75
CA ASN A 324 33.55 15.29 2.87
C ASN A 324 33.70 14.24 3.98
N ILE A 325 32.59 13.64 4.44
CA ILE A 325 32.62 12.61 5.47
C ILE A 325 33.42 11.38 4.98
N ARG A 326 34.35 10.93 5.82
CA ARG A 326 35.17 9.74 5.51
C ARG A 326 34.39 8.47 5.82
N TYR A 327 34.34 7.55 4.87
CA TYR A 327 33.73 6.24 5.08
C TYR A 327 34.56 5.36 6.02
N PRO A 328 33.93 4.58 6.90
CA PRO A 328 34.64 3.66 7.79
C PRO A 328 35.33 2.56 6.98
N LYS A 329 36.60 2.27 7.32
CA LYS A 329 37.37 1.19 6.67
C LYS A 329 36.86 -0.22 7.02
N LYS A 330 36.18 -0.37 8.15
CA LYS A 330 35.60 -1.62 8.63
C LYS A 330 34.25 -1.35 9.26
N LEU A 331 33.26 -2.17 8.90
CA LEU A 331 31.96 -2.14 9.53
C LEU A 331 31.96 -2.99 10.81
N ASP A 332 31.47 -2.39 11.88
CA ASP A 332 31.10 -3.01 13.14
C ASP A 332 29.72 -3.66 13.00
N GLY A 333 29.62 -4.94 13.34
CA GLY A 333 28.40 -5.71 13.15
C GLY A 333 27.24 -5.25 14.04
N ARG A 334 27.52 -4.82 15.28
CA ARG A 334 26.50 -4.33 16.20
C ARG A 334 26.00 -2.95 15.75
N ALA A 335 26.91 -2.04 15.41
CA ALA A 335 26.55 -0.73 14.87
C ALA A 335 25.65 -0.84 13.63
N PHE A 336 25.99 -1.74 12.70
CA PHE A 336 25.19 -1.97 11.51
C PHE A 336 23.76 -2.42 11.85
N ARG A 337 23.64 -3.39 12.76
CA ARG A 337 22.34 -3.92 13.21
C ARG A 337 21.48 -2.84 13.89
N VAL A 338 22.07 -2.07 14.80
CA VAL A 338 21.41 -0.94 15.49
C VAL A 338 20.89 0.08 14.49
N ALA A 339 21.74 0.52 13.56
CA ALA A 339 21.36 1.48 12.53
C ALA A 339 20.19 0.97 11.67
N PHE A 340 20.22 -0.30 11.28
CA PHE A 340 19.16 -0.90 10.46
C PHE A 340 17.83 -0.99 11.22
N LEU A 341 17.86 -1.47 12.45
CA LEU A 341 16.66 -1.61 13.27
C LEU A 341 16.05 -0.25 13.63
N TYR A 342 16.89 0.73 13.98
CA TYR A 342 16.47 2.10 14.24
C TYR A 342 15.74 2.69 13.03
N ASN A 343 16.29 2.56 11.83
CA ASN A 343 15.65 3.09 10.61
C ASN A 343 14.30 2.40 10.35
N ALA A 344 14.24 1.08 10.51
CA ALA A 344 13.02 0.32 10.27
C ALA A 344 11.90 0.70 11.24
N ILE A 345 12.20 0.86 12.54
CA ILE A 345 11.22 1.28 13.53
C ILE A 345 10.88 2.77 13.40
N SER A 346 11.86 3.63 13.12
CA SER A 346 11.62 5.07 12.89
C SER A 346 10.62 5.32 11.77
N GLN A 347 10.64 4.49 10.72
CA GLN A 347 9.66 4.55 9.63
C GLN A 347 8.23 4.28 10.11
N HIS A 348 8.03 3.37 11.07
CA HIS A 348 6.72 3.15 11.68
C HIS A 348 6.33 4.34 12.55
N VAL A 349 7.23 4.81 13.41
CA VAL A 349 6.99 5.99 14.27
C VAL A 349 6.61 7.23 13.47
N ILE A 350 7.27 7.50 12.34
CA ILE A 350 6.94 8.62 11.45
C ILE A 350 5.54 8.42 10.81
N LYS A 351 5.16 7.19 10.46
CA LYS A 351 3.80 6.88 10.00
C LYS A 351 2.76 7.09 11.10
N SER A 352 3.10 6.76 12.35
CA SER A 352 2.22 6.96 13.50
C SER A 352 1.85 8.43 13.70
N LEU A 353 2.75 9.38 13.37
CA LEU A 353 2.40 10.81 13.35
C LEU A 353 1.24 11.11 12.39
N ASN A 354 1.25 10.49 11.20
CA ASN A 354 0.19 10.65 10.22
C ASN A 354 -1.12 10.04 10.75
N VAL A 355 -1.07 8.86 11.38
CA VAL A 355 -2.26 8.25 12.00
C VAL A 355 -2.83 9.11 13.13
N ALA A 356 -1.98 9.79 13.90
CA ALA A 356 -2.39 10.73 14.93
C ALA A 356 -2.83 12.11 14.40
N GLY A 357 -2.75 12.36 13.08
CA GLY A 357 -3.12 13.65 12.47
C GLY A 357 -2.15 14.80 12.78
N LEU A 358 -0.88 14.47 13.02
CA LEU A 358 0.22 15.40 13.25
C LEU A 358 0.99 15.70 11.95
N ASP A 359 0.46 15.35 10.78
CA ASP A 359 1.07 15.61 9.48
C ASP A 359 1.23 17.12 9.20
N GLY A 360 2.37 17.50 8.60
CA GLY A 360 2.63 18.88 8.17
C GLY A 360 3.07 19.87 9.26
N LEU A 361 3.19 19.47 10.52
CA LEU A 361 3.61 20.34 11.65
C LEU A 361 5.14 20.49 11.78
N GLY A 362 5.87 20.47 10.66
CA GLY A 362 7.33 20.58 10.64
C GLY A 362 8.08 19.34 11.15
N TYR A 363 7.38 18.22 11.33
CA TYR A 363 7.99 16.92 11.58
C TYR A 363 8.68 16.40 10.31
N PRO A 364 9.78 15.64 10.47
CA PRO A 364 10.49 15.06 9.35
C PRO A 364 9.71 13.90 8.71
N GLU A 365 9.73 13.81 7.39
CA GLU A 365 9.12 12.71 6.62
C GLU A 365 9.99 11.45 6.56
N TYR A 366 11.26 11.56 6.98
CA TYR A 366 12.24 10.49 6.98
C TYR A 366 13.10 10.54 8.25
N PRO A 367 13.65 9.39 8.70
CA PRO A 367 14.52 9.36 9.86
C PRO A 367 15.70 10.32 9.70
N GLN A 368 15.93 11.18 10.69
CA GLN A 368 17.07 12.10 10.69
C GLN A 368 18.31 11.32 11.13
N PHE A 369 19.00 10.71 10.16
CA PHE A 369 20.09 9.79 10.46
C PHE A 369 21.10 9.72 9.32
N ASP A 370 22.39 9.70 9.70
CA ASP A 370 23.50 9.41 8.81
C ASP A 370 24.26 8.18 9.33
N GLY A 371 24.16 7.09 8.58
CA GLY A 371 24.80 5.82 8.94
C GLY A 371 26.32 5.88 8.94
N VAL A 372 26.93 6.69 8.07
CA VAL A 372 28.40 6.84 8.03
C VAL A 372 28.89 7.57 9.27
N ARG A 373 28.20 8.66 9.65
CA ARG A 373 28.53 9.42 10.86
C ARG A 373 28.36 8.57 12.12
N PHE A 374 27.23 7.88 12.24
CA PHE A 374 26.98 6.94 13.33
C PHE A 374 28.09 5.90 13.46
N HIS A 375 28.46 5.28 12.34
CA HIS A 375 29.46 4.22 12.32
C HIS A 375 30.85 4.69 12.73
N ASN A 376 31.24 5.89 12.29
CA ASN A 376 32.53 6.49 12.65
C ASN A 376 32.65 6.79 14.14
N LEU A 377 31.55 7.14 14.81
CA LEU A 377 31.53 7.50 16.22
C LEU A 377 31.31 6.29 17.14
N TYR A 378 30.72 5.21 16.63
CA TYR A 378 30.22 4.09 17.44
C TYR A 378 31.26 3.50 18.41
N ARG A 379 32.48 3.26 17.94
CA ARG A 379 33.54 2.63 18.74
C ARG A 379 34.05 3.52 19.88
N ASP A 380 34.10 4.83 19.67
CA ASP A 380 34.60 5.76 20.67
C ASP A 380 33.53 5.97 21.75
N TRP A 381 32.26 6.07 21.33
CA TRP A 381 31.10 6.14 22.23
C TRP A 381 30.90 4.89 23.08
N SER A 382 31.13 3.70 22.50
CA SER A 382 31.05 2.43 23.24
C SER A 382 32.16 2.30 24.30
N ARG A 383 33.28 3.01 24.13
CA ARG A 383 34.37 3.10 25.12
C ARG A 383 34.16 4.19 26.18
N GLY A 384 33.07 4.94 26.08
CA GLY A 384 32.72 6.00 27.05
C GLY A 384 33.14 7.41 26.64
N ASP A 385 33.71 7.62 25.45
CA ASP A 385 33.99 8.96 24.93
C ASP A 385 32.71 9.59 24.37
N ARG A 386 31.88 10.14 25.27
CA ARG A 386 30.52 10.61 24.98
C ARG A 386 30.40 12.10 25.29
N ASN A 387 30.04 12.90 24.28
CA ASN A 387 29.64 14.28 24.49
C ASN A 387 28.10 14.38 24.47
N LEU A 388 27.50 14.56 25.66
CA LEU A 388 26.05 14.59 25.83
C LEU A 388 25.49 16.01 25.97
N GLU A 389 26.32 17.04 26.10
CA GLU A 389 25.90 18.40 26.48
C GLU A 389 24.80 18.95 25.56
N GLN A 390 24.94 18.69 24.25
CA GLN A 390 24.03 19.22 23.23
C GLN A 390 22.68 18.49 23.17
N ILE A 391 22.61 17.25 23.65
CA ILE A 391 21.42 16.41 23.54
C ILE A 391 20.73 16.15 24.88
N GLN A 392 21.40 16.48 26.00
CA GLN A 392 20.93 16.24 27.36
C GLN A 392 19.46 16.64 27.61
N PRO A 393 18.95 17.78 27.10
CA PRO A 393 17.56 18.18 27.34
C PRO A 393 16.51 17.23 26.72
N TRP A 394 16.87 16.42 25.74
CA TRP A 394 15.94 15.58 24.98
C TRP A 394 16.05 14.08 25.29
N ARG A 395 16.93 13.71 26.24
CA ARG A 395 17.17 12.31 26.67
C ARG A 395 16.07 11.79 27.59
N ILE A 396 14.80 11.97 27.22
CA ILE A 396 13.65 11.56 28.05
C ILE A 396 13.60 10.04 28.27
N TYR A 397 14.22 9.28 27.37
CA TYR A 397 14.34 7.82 27.45
C TYR A 397 15.39 7.32 28.47
N ALA A 398 16.23 8.21 29.03
CA ALA A 398 17.29 7.80 29.94
C ALA A 398 16.79 7.34 31.32
N ASN A 399 15.54 7.69 31.69
CA ASN A 399 14.95 7.41 33.01
C ASN A 399 13.96 6.25 32.99
N ILE A 400 13.95 5.42 31.93
CA ILE A 400 13.00 4.30 31.79
C ILE A 400 13.38 3.10 32.69
N PHE A 401 14.61 3.06 33.21
CA PHE A 401 15.17 1.94 33.97
C PHE A 401 15.02 2.05 35.49
#